data_AF-A0AAU5K336-F1
#
_entry.id   AF-A0AAU5K336-F1
#
_cell.length_a   1.000
_cell.length_b   1.000
_cell.length_c   1.000
_cell.angle_alpha   90.00
_cell.angle_beta   90.00
_cell.angle_gamma   90.00
#
_symmetry.space_group_name_H-M   'P 1'
#
loop_
_entity.id
_entity.type
_entity.pdbx_description
1 polymer ?
#
loop_
_entity_poly.entity_id
_entity_poly.type
_entity_poly.pdbx_seq_one_letter_code
_entity_poly.pdbx_strand_id
1 'polypeptide(L)'
;MMKSREQSTAPPDADSAAGQNTAGLLRPYYWSFAAVVILQVIGALAGLMPLLAVVELGRALLASGPIDHGHVRIVVLAGAAGLFLRLLFTAASSGIGHIVDGQVQLTLRRQLAARLGRAPIGWFFRRRTGELAKVVGDDVSAVHPFIAHTPGELVSAFVVPLTSLIYLFTVDWRLTLITLLPVVLAVALVPLMMTPTRLREQEEFDAAMGRISSSVVEFVQGIAVVKAFGASGRAHRRFLTAVDGFVSSFLRMVRGLAGIAAGMQVALSPPFVLLVVLIGGTALITTGGMAPADLLPFLLLGLGLTAPVAALGHGFDDIQAARRAVGRIRDVLAVPSLPEPAHPVAPRGHRVELRDVRFGYEPDHEVLRGIDLVLEPGTTTAIVGPSGSGKSTLVQLLPRFFDPTHGSVVLGGVDLRELGSRQLYRTVSFVFQDVRLLRASIADNIALAVPHAGLDDVVRAARLANIHERILELPRGYESVIGEDAGLSGGEAQRIALARALIGDAPVLVLDEATAFADPQTEQAVRRALATLEGDRTILVIAHRLETIADADTVVMLDNGSIIERGTPSELLAQQGKFATFWQSQRSALADRTDTHGDVPQGGEPR
;
A
#
# COMPACT_ATOMS: atom_id res chain seq x y z
N MET A 1 13.32 -47.00 9.82
CA MET A 1 13.48 -47.18 8.36
C MET A 1 12.17 -46.78 7.69
N MET A 2 11.94 -45.48 7.50
CA MET A 2 10.80 -44.93 6.76
C MET A 2 11.29 -43.64 6.11
N LYS A 3 11.32 -43.63 4.78
CA LYS A 3 11.79 -42.52 3.94
C LYS A 3 10.75 -41.41 3.94
N SER A 4 11.13 -40.24 4.42
CA SER A 4 10.40 -38.98 4.21
C SER A 4 10.49 -38.59 2.74
N ARG A 5 9.33 -38.44 2.09
CA ARG A 5 9.18 -37.95 0.73
C ARG A 5 9.05 -36.42 0.82
N GLU A 6 10.13 -35.70 0.55
CA GLU A 6 10.06 -34.26 0.29
C GLU A 6 9.30 -34.04 -1.01
N GLN A 7 8.06 -33.58 -0.92
CA GLN A 7 7.36 -32.99 -2.05
C GLN A 7 7.84 -31.54 -2.20
N SER A 8 8.78 -31.36 -3.12
CA SER A 8 9.09 -30.04 -3.70
C SER A 8 7.88 -29.58 -4.52
N THR A 9 7.03 -28.75 -3.92
CA THR A 9 5.99 -28.03 -4.65
C THR A 9 6.64 -26.83 -5.32
N ALA A 10 6.76 -26.87 -6.65
CA ALA A 10 7.12 -25.72 -7.46
C ALA A 10 6.14 -24.55 -7.18
N PRO A 11 6.61 -23.29 -7.14
CA PRO A 11 5.72 -22.15 -6.99
C PRO A 11 4.77 -22.08 -8.20
N PRO A 12 3.49 -21.73 -8.01
CA PRO A 12 2.52 -21.65 -9.11
C PRO A 12 2.95 -20.59 -10.14
N ASP A 13 2.69 -20.89 -11.42
CA ASP A 13 2.96 -20.01 -12.56
C ASP A 13 2.31 -18.63 -12.35
N ALA A 14 3.15 -17.61 -12.20
CA ALA A 14 2.76 -16.25 -11.85
C ALA A 14 1.93 -15.55 -12.95
N ASP A 15 2.00 -16.03 -14.20
CA ASP A 15 1.22 -15.48 -15.31
C ASP A 15 -0.28 -15.89 -15.26
N SER A 16 -0.64 -16.90 -14.48
CA SER A 16 -2.04 -17.28 -14.24
C SER A 16 -2.77 -16.33 -13.26
N ALA A 17 -2.06 -15.40 -12.62
CA ALA A 17 -2.62 -14.49 -11.61
C ALA A 17 -3.18 -13.19 -12.19
N ALA A 18 -2.76 -12.79 -13.40
CA ALA A 18 -3.12 -11.51 -14.00
C ALA A 18 -4.62 -11.37 -14.37
N GLY A 19 -5.39 -12.47 -14.36
CA GLY A 19 -6.82 -12.49 -14.67
C GLY A 19 -7.74 -13.01 -13.56
N GLN A 20 -7.23 -13.25 -12.34
CA GLN A 20 -8.05 -13.88 -11.31
C GLN A 20 -9.03 -12.88 -10.69
N ASN A 21 -10.32 -13.13 -10.93
CA ASN A 21 -11.44 -12.53 -10.22
C ASN A 21 -11.22 -12.62 -8.70
N THR A 22 -11.71 -11.67 -7.90
CA THR A 22 -11.53 -11.69 -6.42
C THR A 22 -11.99 -13.01 -5.78
N ALA A 23 -12.96 -13.68 -6.41
CA ALA A 23 -13.41 -15.02 -6.04
C ALA A 23 -12.33 -16.13 -6.18
N GLY A 24 -11.35 -15.96 -7.07
CA GLY A 24 -10.27 -16.92 -7.31
C GLY A 24 -9.27 -17.00 -6.15
N LEU A 25 -8.96 -15.85 -5.52
CA LEU A 25 -8.02 -15.76 -4.39
C LEU A 25 -8.56 -16.42 -3.11
N LEU A 26 -9.88 -16.39 -2.92
CA LEU A 26 -10.56 -16.98 -1.76
C LEU A 26 -11.11 -18.38 -2.04
N ARG A 27 -11.13 -18.83 -3.30
CA ARG A 27 -11.64 -20.14 -3.73
C ARG A 27 -11.06 -21.32 -2.93
N PRO A 28 -9.75 -21.37 -2.61
CA PRO A 28 -9.18 -22.47 -1.82
C PRO A 28 -9.78 -22.58 -0.42
N TYR A 29 -10.27 -21.47 0.13
CA TYR A 29 -10.79 -21.38 1.50
C TYR A 29 -12.32 -21.52 1.56
N TYR A 30 -13.00 -21.71 0.42
CA TYR A 30 -14.46 -21.75 0.33
C TYR A 30 -15.10 -22.71 1.34
N TRP A 31 -14.59 -23.94 1.44
CA TRP A 31 -15.12 -24.94 2.36
C TRP A 31 -14.90 -24.57 3.83
N SER A 32 -13.78 -23.94 4.15
CA SER A 32 -13.50 -23.45 5.50
C SER A 32 -14.42 -22.29 5.87
N PHE A 33 -14.67 -21.36 4.95
CA PHE A 33 -15.67 -20.31 5.13
C PHE A 33 -17.08 -20.87 5.31
N ALA A 34 -17.47 -21.84 4.48
CA ALA A 34 -18.75 -22.52 4.63
C ALA A 34 -18.86 -23.21 6.00
N ALA A 35 -17.79 -23.86 6.47
CA ALA A 35 -17.76 -24.47 7.79
C ALA A 35 -17.93 -23.43 8.92
N VAL A 36 -17.22 -22.29 8.86
CA VAL A 36 -17.38 -21.18 9.82
C VAL A 36 -18.83 -20.72 9.87
N VAL A 37 -19.44 -20.45 8.71
CA VAL A 37 -20.84 -20.01 8.62
C VAL A 37 -21.79 -21.07 9.19
N ILE A 38 -21.62 -22.34 8.83
CA ILE A 38 -22.48 -23.44 9.31
C ILE A 38 -22.37 -23.60 10.83
N LEU A 39 -21.15 -23.63 11.37
CA LEU A 39 -20.93 -23.73 12.82
C LEU A 39 -21.55 -22.53 13.54
N GLN A 40 -21.42 -21.33 12.97
CA GLN A 40 -22.05 -20.14 13.53
C GLN A 40 -23.58 -20.24 13.54
N VAL A 41 -24.19 -20.72 12.45
CA VAL A 41 -25.65 -20.94 12.37
C VAL A 41 -26.10 -21.94 13.44
N ILE A 42 -25.41 -23.08 13.56
CA ILE A 42 -25.73 -24.09 14.56
C ILE A 42 -25.59 -23.52 15.97
N GLY A 43 -24.49 -22.82 16.25
CA GLY A 43 -24.25 -22.18 17.54
C GLY A 43 -25.31 -21.12 17.89
N ALA A 44 -25.71 -20.32 16.90
CA ALA A 44 -26.73 -19.29 17.05
C ALA A 44 -28.11 -19.88 17.34
N LEU A 45 -28.51 -20.94 16.62
CA LEU A 45 -29.77 -21.67 16.85
C LEU A 45 -29.76 -22.38 18.20
N ALA A 46 -28.66 -23.03 18.57
CA ALA A 46 -28.49 -23.63 19.90
C ALA A 46 -28.59 -22.57 21.02
N GLY A 47 -28.15 -21.35 20.74
CA GLY A 47 -28.27 -20.20 21.64
C GLY A 47 -29.69 -19.75 21.94
N LEU A 48 -30.69 -20.19 21.16
CA LEU A 48 -32.10 -19.96 21.44
C LEU A 48 -32.66 -20.96 22.48
N MET A 49 -32.06 -22.14 22.62
CA MET A 49 -32.56 -23.19 23.52
C MET A 49 -32.69 -22.75 24.98
N PRO A 50 -31.76 -22.00 25.59
CA PRO A 50 -31.94 -21.50 26.96
C PRO A 50 -33.15 -20.57 27.08
N LEU A 51 -33.42 -19.75 26.06
CA LEU A 51 -34.56 -18.83 26.05
C LEU A 51 -35.87 -19.59 25.91
N LEU A 52 -35.92 -20.58 25.01
CA LEU A 52 -37.08 -21.48 24.88
C LEU A 52 -37.30 -22.32 26.14
N ALA A 53 -36.22 -22.75 26.81
CA ALA A 53 -36.31 -23.46 28.07
C ALA A 53 -36.96 -22.59 29.17
N VAL A 54 -36.63 -21.29 29.24
CA VAL A 54 -37.29 -20.36 30.18
C VAL A 54 -38.79 -20.23 29.86
N VAL A 55 -39.17 -20.21 28.58
CA VAL A 55 -40.57 -20.14 28.15
C VAL A 55 -41.34 -21.40 28.57
N GLU A 56 -40.79 -22.58 28.28
CA GLU A 56 -41.41 -23.86 28.65
C GLU A 56 -41.45 -24.07 30.17
N LEU A 57 -40.42 -23.63 30.90
CA LEU A 57 -40.47 -23.59 32.36
C LEU A 57 -41.57 -22.66 32.87
N GLY A 58 -41.74 -21.49 32.26
CA GLY A 58 -42.83 -20.57 32.58
C GLY A 58 -44.20 -21.22 32.38
N ARG A 59 -44.41 -21.92 31.25
CA ARG A 59 -45.64 -22.67 30.97
C ARG A 59 -45.89 -23.78 32.00
N ALA A 60 -44.86 -24.55 32.34
CA ALA A 60 -44.96 -25.63 33.31
C ALA A 60 -45.23 -25.13 34.74
N LEU A 61 -44.62 -24.02 35.15
CA LEU A 61 -44.74 -23.48 36.51
C LEU A 61 -45.99 -22.62 36.73
N LEU A 62 -46.53 -22.01 35.67
CA LEU A 62 -47.75 -21.18 35.73
C LEU A 62 -49.03 -21.98 35.42
N ALA A 63 -48.92 -23.26 35.06
CA ALA A 63 -50.07 -24.14 34.87
C ALA A 63 -50.75 -24.44 36.22
N SER A 64 -52.07 -24.58 36.21
CA SER A 64 -52.91 -24.81 37.40
C SER A 64 -52.90 -26.26 37.94
N GLY A 65 -51.99 -27.11 37.46
CA GLY A 65 -51.84 -28.53 37.85
C GLY A 65 -50.56 -28.82 38.64
N PRO A 66 -50.36 -30.08 39.10
CA PRO A 66 -49.13 -30.48 39.77
C PRO A 66 -47.92 -30.37 38.81
N ILE A 67 -46.79 -29.91 39.33
CA ILE A 67 -45.56 -29.71 38.55
C ILE A 67 -44.96 -31.06 38.16
N ASP A 68 -44.78 -31.30 36.86
CA ASP A 68 -44.00 -32.45 36.37
C ASP A 68 -42.49 -32.16 36.51
N HIS A 69 -41.92 -32.63 37.61
CA HIS A 69 -40.49 -32.51 37.89
C HIS A 69 -39.61 -33.22 36.85
N GLY A 70 -40.11 -34.26 36.16
CA GLY A 70 -39.40 -34.96 35.10
C GLY A 70 -39.27 -34.07 33.86
N HIS A 71 -40.38 -33.49 33.41
CA HIS A 71 -40.41 -32.53 32.30
C HIS A 71 -39.53 -31.30 32.59
N VAL A 72 -39.66 -30.70 33.78
CA VAL A 72 -38.83 -29.55 34.20
C VAL A 72 -37.33 -29.86 34.12
N ARG A 73 -36.89 -31.04 34.59
CA ARG A 73 -35.49 -31.47 34.49
C ARG A 73 -35.03 -31.59 33.04
N ILE A 74 -35.85 -32.17 32.17
CA ILE A 74 -35.53 -32.30 30.74
C ILE A 74 -35.38 -30.93 30.09
N VAL A 75 -36.28 -29.99 30.37
CA VAL A 75 -36.23 -28.62 29.81
C VAL A 75 -34.98 -27.87 30.28
N VAL A 76 -34.64 -27.96 31.57
CA VAL A 76 -33.40 -27.37 32.12
C VAL A 76 -32.17 -27.99 31.46
N LEU A 77 -32.12 -29.32 31.35
CA LEU A 77 -31.00 -30.02 30.70
C LEU A 77 -30.88 -29.67 29.22
N ALA A 78 -31.99 -29.53 28.50
CA ALA A 78 -32.01 -29.10 27.10
C ALA A 78 -31.51 -27.66 26.95
N GLY A 79 -31.91 -26.74 27.83
CA GLY A 79 -31.40 -25.37 27.87
C GLY A 79 -29.89 -25.33 28.15
N ALA A 80 -29.42 -26.09 29.14
CA ALA A 80 -28.00 -26.18 29.48
C ALA A 80 -27.18 -26.80 28.34
N ALA A 81 -27.69 -27.86 27.70
CA ALA A 81 -27.08 -28.48 26.53
C ALA A 81 -26.99 -27.48 25.36
N GLY A 82 -28.06 -26.72 25.11
CA GLY A 82 -28.06 -25.68 24.08
C GLY A 82 -27.06 -24.56 24.35
N LEU A 83 -26.91 -24.13 25.61
CA LEU A 83 -25.86 -23.17 25.99
C LEU A 83 -24.45 -23.72 25.75
N PHE A 84 -24.21 -24.99 26.11
CA PHE A 84 -22.95 -25.67 25.86
C PHE A 84 -22.66 -25.79 24.35
N LEU A 85 -23.65 -26.20 23.55
CA LEU A 85 -23.52 -26.28 22.10
C LEU A 85 -23.27 -24.90 21.48
N ARG A 86 -23.96 -23.84 21.94
CA ARG A 86 -23.68 -22.46 21.52
C ARG A 86 -22.22 -22.11 21.75
N LEU A 87 -21.71 -22.35 22.96
CA LEU A 87 -20.32 -22.05 23.32
C LEU A 87 -19.34 -22.84 22.44
N LEU A 88 -19.56 -24.15 22.31
CA LEU A 88 -18.71 -25.04 21.53
C LEU A 88 -18.63 -24.62 20.06
N PHE A 89 -19.79 -24.41 19.43
CA PHE A 89 -19.86 -24.08 18.00
C PHE A 89 -19.39 -22.65 17.71
N THR A 90 -19.69 -21.69 18.59
CA THR A 90 -19.18 -20.31 18.43
C THR A 90 -17.65 -20.27 18.60
N ALA A 91 -17.11 -21.00 19.57
CA ALA A 91 -15.66 -21.10 19.78
C ALA A 91 -14.97 -21.82 18.60
N ALA A 92 -15.55 -22.91 18.10
CA ALA A 92 -15.02 -23.61 16.93
C ALA A 92 -15.08 -22.74 15.67
N SER A 93 -16.20 -22.07 15.42
CA SER A 93 -16.39 -21.10 14.33
C SER A 93 -15.34 -20.00 14.39
N SER A 94 -15.19 -19.33 15.53
CA SER A 94 -14.22 -18.24 15.73
C SER A 94 -12.77 -18.73 15.57
N GLY A 95 -12.43 -19.88 16.16
CA GLY A 95 -11.09 -20.47 16.05
C GLY A 95 -10.72 -20.82 14.61
N ILE A 96 -11.62 -21.49 13.88
CA ILE A 96 -11.41 -21.82 12.46
C ILE A 96 -11.34 -20.53 11.64
N GLY A 97 -12.23 -19.55 11.89
CA GLY A 97 -12.25 -18.26 11.21
C GLY A 97 -10.92 -17.51 11.32
N HIS A 98 -10.35 -17.43 12.53
CA HIS A 98 -9.04 -16.79 12.73
C HIS A 98 -7.87 -17.55 12.10
N ILE A 99 -7.92 -18.89 12.07
CA ILE A 99 -6.91 -19.70 11.37
C ILE A 99 -6.97 -19.43 9.85
N VAL A 100 -8.17 -19.43 9.28
CA VAL A 100 -8.40 -19.15 7.85
C VAL A 100 -7.95 -17.73 7.51
N ASP A 101 -8.30 -16.74 8.33
CA ASP A 101 -7.84 -15.36 8.18
C ASP A 101 -6.30 -15.28 8.17
N GLY A 102 -5.62 -15.90 9.13
CA GLY A 102 -4.16 -15.94 9.17
C GLY A 102 -3.54 -16.57 7.90
N GLN A 103 -4.14 -17.64 7.39
CA GLN A 103 -3.71 -18.28 6.14
C GLN A 103 -3.93 -17.39 4.90
N VAL A 104 -5.08 -16.71 4.83
CA VAL A 104 -5.39 -15.78 3.74
C VAL A 104 -4.41 -14.60 3.76
N GLN A 105 -4.21 -13.95 4.91
CA GLN A 105 -3.26 -12.84 5.03
C GLN A 105 -1.83 -13.26 4.67
N LEU A 106 -1.38 -14.43 5.13
CA LEU A 106 -0.07 -14.97 4.79
C LEU A 106 0.07 -15.22 3.29
N THR A 107 -0.97 -15.78 2.67
CA THR A 107 -1.02 -16.04 1.23
C THR A 107 -0.93 -14.74 0.44
N LEU A 108 -1.74 -13.73 0.81
CA LEU A 108 -1.73 -12.43 0.16
C LEU A 108 -0.36 -11.75 0.30
N ARG A 109 0.25 -11.75 1.49
CA ARG A 109 1.59 -11.17 1.70
C ARG A 109 2.65 -11.88 0.86
N ARG A 110 2.62 -13.21 0.77
CA ARG A 110 3.56 -13.97 -0.07
C ARG A 110 3.37 -13.69 -1.56
N GLN A 111 2.13 -13.63 -2.04
CA GLN A 111 1.84 -13.31 -3.43
C GLN A 111 2.26 -11.88 -3.78
N LEU A 112 1.94 -10.91 -2.92
CA LEU A 112 2.37 -9.52 -3.08
C LEU A 112 3.90 -9.43 -3.09
N ALA A 113 4.60 -10.07 -2.14
CA ALA A 113 6.06 -10.09 -2.12
C ALA A 113 6.66 -10.72 -3.39
N ALA A 114 6.12 -11.86 -3.84
CA ALA A 114 6.56 -12.52 -5.06
C ALA A 114 6.27 -11.68 -6.33
N ARG A 115 5.15 -10.94 -6.35
CA ARG A 115 4.80 -10.08 -7.48
C ARG A 115 5.63 -8.81 -7.51
N LEU A 116 5.83 -8.16 -6.36
CA LEU A 116 6.72 -7.01 -6.23
C LEU A 116 8.16 -7.38 -6.65
N GLY A 117 8.64 -8.57 -6.29
CA GLY A 117 9.95 -9.05 -6.73
C GLY A 117 10.10 -9.28 -8.24
N ARG A 118 9.01 -9.36 -9.00
CA ARG A 118 8.99 -9.52 -10.47
C ARG A 118 8.48 -8.30 -11.21
N ALA A 119 7.97 -7.30 -10.50
CA ALA A 119 7.46 -6.09 -11.11
C ALA A 119 8.64 -5.31 -11.74
N PRO A 120 8.45 -4.66 -12.90
CA PRO A 120 9.50 -3.87 -13.53
C PRO A 120 9.98 -2.78 -12.58
N ILE A 121 11.30 -2.55 -12.50
CA ILE A 121 11.88 -1.51 -11.63
C ILE A 121 11.26 -0.13 -11.95
N GLY A 122 11.01 0.14 -13.23
CA GLY A 122 10.35 1.35 -13.70
C GLY A 122 8.95 1.60 -13.12
N TRP A 123 8.22 0.54 -12.78
CA TRP A 123 6.91 0.64 -12.14
C TRP A 123 7.00 1.20 -10.71
N PHE A 124 8.11 0.94 -10.00
CA PHE A 124 8.34 1.46 -8.65
C PHE A 124 8.65 2.95 -8.63
N PHE A 125 9.37 3.47 -9.63
CA PHE A 125 9.72 4.89 -9.72
C PHE A 125 8.52 5.82 -9.77
N ARG A 126 7.36 5.33 -10.24
CA ARG A 126 6.13 6.10 -10.34
C ARG A 126 5.25 6.03 -9.09
N ARG A 127 5.61 5.23 -8.09
CA ARG A 127 4.81 5.05 -6.87
C ARG A 127 5.55 5.52 -5.64
N ARG A 128 4.79 6.02 -4.67
CA ARG A 128 5.32 6.37 -3.36
C ARG A 128 5.58 5.08 -2.59
N THR A 129 6.77 4.90 -2.02
CA THR A 129 7.12 3.72 -1.22
C THR A 129 6.10 3.45 -0.10
N GLY A 130 5.54 4.51 0.50
CA GLY A 130 4.49 4.40 1.52
C GLY A 130 3.16 3.83 1.01
N GLU A 131 2.83 4.00 -0.27
CA GLU A 131 1.64 3.39 -0.88
C GLU A 131 1.79 1.87 -0.92
N LEU A 132 2.94 1.36 -1.39
CA LEU A 132 3.19 -0.08 -1.47
C LEU A 132 3.29 -0.72 -0.07
N ALA A 133 3.90 -0.03 0.88
CA ALA A 133 3.93 -0.47 2.28
C ALA A 133 2.51 -0.59 2.86
N LYS A 134 1.64 0.38 2.57
CA LYS A 134 0.23 0.33 2.95
C LYS A 134 -0.50 -0.87 2.33
N VAL A 135 -0.25 -1.18 1.05
CA VAL A 135 -0.88 -2.35 0.41
C VAL A 135 -0.46 -3.66 1.08
N VAL A 136 0.83 -3.84 1.37
CA VAL A 136 1.36 -5.07 1.98
C VAL A 136 1.00 -5.20 3.46
N GLY A 137 0.90 -4.08 4.19
CA GLY A 137 0.60 -4.01 5.61
C GLY A 137 -0.88 -3.81 5.91
N ASP A 138 -1.34 -2.57 5.78
CA ASP A 138 -2.66 -2.11 6.22
C ASP A 138 -3.79 -2.73 5.41
N ASP A 139 -3.67 -2.77 4.08
CA ASP A 139 -4.76 -3.26 3.23
C ASP A 139 -4.96 -4.77 3.39
N VAL A 140 -3.90 -5.56 3.53
CA VAL A 140 -4.03 -6.98 3.88
C VAL A 140 -4.71 -7.14 5.23
N SER A 141 -4.38 -6.28 6.20
CA SER A 141 -4.97 -6.33 7.55
C SER A 141 -6.43 -5.87 7.55
N ALA A 142 -6.83 -4.97 6.63
CA ALA A 142 -8.21 -4.50 6.48
C ALA A 142 -9.17 -5.60 5.98
N VAL A 143 -8.66 -6.74 5.50
CA VAL A 143 -9.46 -7.92 5.14
C VAL A 143 -9.86 -8.74 6.38
N HIS A 144 -9.16 -8.58 7.50
CA HIS A 144 -9.39 -9.34 8.73
C HIS A 144 -10.83 -9.30 9.24
N PRO A 145 -11.47 -8.12 9.44
CA PRO A 145 -12.81 -8.07 10.00
C PRO A 145 -13.84 -8.79 9.12
N PHE A 146 -13.66 -8.68 7.81
CA PHE A 146 -14.50 -9.34 6.81
C PHE A 146 -14.45 -10.87 6.89
N ILE A 147 -13.27 -11.44 7.16
CA ILE A 147 -13.09 -12.89 7.22
C ILE A 147 -13.47 -13.44 8.58
N ALA A 148 -13.00 -12.80 9.66
CA ALA A 148 -13.09 -13.35 11.01
C ALA A 148 -14.42 -13.04 11.71
N HIS A 149 -15.01 -11.87 11.46
CA HIS A 149 -16.14 -11.37 12.27
C HIS A 149 -17.46 -11.30 11.48
N THR A 150 -17.42 -10.86 10.21
CA THR A 150 -18.63 -10.68 9.39
C THR A 150 -19.53 -11.93 9.29
N PRO A 151 -19.02 -13.17 9.16
CA PRO A 151 -19.88 -14.36 9.20
C PRO A 151 -20.69 -14.46 10.51
N GLY A 152 -20.04 -14.18 11.64
CA GLY A 152 -20.63 -14.12 12.97
C GLY A 152 -21.76 -13.10 13.07
N GLU A 153 -21.45 -11.88 12.63
CA GLU A 153 -22.34 -10.74 12.66
C GLU A 153 -23.57 -10.94 11.77
N LEU A 154 -23.39 -11.44 10.54
CA LEU A 154 -24.49 -11.70 9.61
C LEU A 154 -25.44 -12.78 10.15
N VAL A 155 -24.91 -13.87 10.72
CA VAL A 155 -25.75 -14.91 11.32
C VAL A 155 -26.52 -14.36 12.53
N SER A 156 -25.85 -13.59 13.40
CA SER A 156 -26.49 -12.94 14.54
C SER A 156 -27.53 -11.89 14.13
N ALA A 157 -27.30 -11.18 13.03
CA ALA A 157 -28.17 -10.12 12.53
C ALA A 157 -29.39 -10.67 11.76
N PHE A 158 -29.27 -11.82 11.08
CA PHE A 158 -30.36 -12.30 10.20
C PHE A 158 -30.95 -13.63 10.65
N VAL A 159 -30.14 -14.63 11.02
CA VAL A 159 -30.64 -15.99 11.32
C VAL A 159 -31.35 -16.03 12.67
N VAL A 160 -30.76 -15.43 13.70
CA VAL A 160 -31.36 -15.38 15.05
C VAL A 160 -32.69 -14.63 15.03
N PRO A 161 -32.80 -13.40 14.46
CA PRO A 161 -34.06 -12.69 14.42
C PRO A 161 -35.09 -13.35 13.52
N LEU A 162 -34.70 -13.93 12.37
CA LEU A 162 -35.63 -14.64 11.50
C LEU A 162 -36.23 -15.88 12.17
N THR A 163 -35.39 -16.69 12.82
CA THR A 163 -35.84 -17.88 13.56
C THR A 163 -36.74 -17.48 14.74
N SER A 164 -36.35 -16.45 15.48
CA SER A 164 -37.15 -15.90 16.56
C SER A 164 -38.50 -15.40 16.07
N LEU A 165 -38.53 -14.67 14.95
CA LEU A 165 -39.75 -14.15 14.35
C LEU A 165 -40.69 -15.28 13.92
N ILE A 166 -40.18 -16.31 13.24
CA ILE A 166 -40.95 -17.51 12.85
C ILE A 166 -41.57 -18.14 14.10
N TYR A 167 -40.77 -18.36 15.15
CA TYR A 167 -41.26 -18.92 16.40
C TYR A 167 -42.35 -18.05 17.06
N LEU A 168 -42.14 -16.73 17.16
CA LEU A 168 -43.12 -15.82 17.75
C LEU A 168 -44.47 -15.83 17.00
N PHE A 169 -44.46 -15.93 15.67
CA PHE A 169 -45.68 -16.08 14.87
C PHE A 169 -46.44 -17.37 15.18
N THR A 170 -45.74 -18.46 15.52
CA THR A 170 -46.40 -19.71 15.95
C THR A 170 -47.03 -19.62 17.33
N VAL A 171 -46.54 -18.70 18.18
CA VAL A 171 -47.10 -18.45 19.53
C VAL A 171 -48.33 -17.53 19.43
N ASP A 172 -48.17 -16.32 18.88
CA ASP A 172 -49.28 -15.40 18.64
C ASP A 172 -48.94 -14.37 17.55
N TRP A 173 -49.66 -14.41 16.42
CA TRP A 173 -49.41 -13.51 15.30
C TRP A 173 -49.75 -12.05 15.61
N ARG A 174 -50.72 -11.76 16.50
CA ARG A 174 -51.16 -10.40 16.85
C ARG A 174 -50.08 -9.70 17.68
N LEU A 175 -49.59 -10.36 18.72
CA LEU A 175 -48.51 -9.81 19.54
C LEU A 175 -47.18 -9.75 18.76
N THR A 176 -46.96 -10.64 17.80
CA THR A 176 -45.81 -10.56 16.89
C THR A 176 -45.82 -9.27 16.07
N LEU A 177 -46.97 -8.89 15.49
CA LEU A 177 -47.09 -7.61 14.78
C LEU A 177 -46.85 -6.40 15.69
N ILE A 178 -47.34 -6.44 16.93
CA ILE A 178 -47.08 -5.40 17.94
C ILE A 178 -45.56 -5.33 18.26
N THR A 179 -44.90 -6.47 18.39
CA THR A 179 -43.46 -6.57 18.69
C THR A 179 -42.60 -6.04 17.53
N LEU A 180 -43.10 -6.06 16.30
CA LEU A 180 -42.43 -5.47 15.13
C LEU A 180 -42.59 -3.95 15.03
N LEU A 181 -43.54 -3.34 15.74
CA LEU A 181 -43.80 -1.90 15.66
C LEU A 181 -42.56 -1.02 15.91
N PRO A 182 -41.70 -1.30 16.92
CA PRO A 182 -40.46 -0.54 17.13
C PRO A 182 -39.48 -0.65 15.95
N VAL A 183 -39.37 -1.84 15.35
CA VAL A 183 -38.53 -2.08 14.15
C VAL A 183 -39.07 -1.31 12.95
N VAL A 184 -40.39 -1.38 12.71
CA VAL A 184 -41.07 -0.65 11.63
C VAL A 184 -40.90 0.86 11.81
N LEU A 185 -41.03 1.38 13.04
CA LEU A 185 -40.83 2.79 13.35
C LEU A 185 -39.40 3.24 13.03
N ALA A 186 -38.39 2.45 13.42
CA ALA A 186 -37.00 2.76 13.11
C ALA A 186 -36.73 2.74 11.61
N VAL A 187 -37.24 1.74 10.87
CA VAL A 187 -37.09 1.64 9.42
C VAL A 187 -37.81 2.79 8.70
N ALA A 188 -38.98 3.21 9.19
CA ALA A 188 -39.73 4.35 8.63
C ALA A 188 -38.99 5.69 8.76
N LEU A 189 -38.02 5.79 9.68
CA LEU A 189 -37.16 6.97 9.84
C LEU A 189 -35.98 7.00 8.86
N VAL A 190 -35.58 5.86 8.28
CA VAL A 190 -34.42 5.76 7.36
C VAL A 190 -34.53 6.68 6.13
N PRO A 191 -35.68 6.80 5.43
CA PRO A 191 -35.80 7.71 4.29
C PRO A 191 -35.49 9.18 4.63
N LEU A 192 -35.72 9.60 5.87
CA LEU A 192 -35.41 10.96 6.33
C LEU A 192 -33.90 11.22 6.39
N MET A 193 -33.09 10.17 6.56
CA MET A 193 -31.62 10.23 6.50
C MET A 193 -31.10 10.26 5.06
N MET A 194 -31.89 9.82 4.09
CA MET A 194 -31.48 9.68 2.68
C MET A 194 -31.99 10.81 1.77
N THR A 195 -32.42 11.94 2.33
CA THR A 195 -32.88 13.07 1.53
C THR A 195 -31.71 13.71 0.75
N PRO A 196 -31.95 14.35 -0.41
CA PRO A 196 -30.89 14.99 -1.20
C PRO A 196 -30.07 16.01 -0.39
N THR A 197 -30.70 16.69 0.56
CA THR A 197 -30.02 17.62 1.46
C THR A 197 -29.03 16.91 2.37
N ARG A 198 -29.42 15.77 2.96
CA ARG A 198 -28.57 14.98 3.87
C ARG A 198 -27.40 14.33 3.11
N LEU A 199 -27.67 13.81 1.92
CA LEU A 199 -26.62 13.27 1.05
C LEU A 199 -25.58 14.34 0.69
N ARG A 200 -26.02 15.56 0.35
CA ARG A 200 -25.09 16.69 0.11
C ARG A 200 -24.31 17.09 1.36
N GLU A 201 -24.94 17.14 2.54
CA GLU A 201 -24.24 17.42 3.80
C GLU A 201 -23.18 16.36 4.10
N GLN A 202 -23.45 15.09 3.78
CA GLN A 202 -22.48 14.00 3.90
C GLN A 202 -21.32 14.14 2.89
N GLU A 203 -21.61 14.44 1.62
CA GLU A 203 -20.59 14.73 0.60
C GLU A 203 -19.71 15.93 0.99
N GLU A 204 -20.32 17.01 1.52
CA GLU A 204 -19.61 18.19 2.01
C GLU A 204 -18.70 17.84 3.20
N PHE A 205 -19.18 16.99 4.12
CA PHE A 205 -18.39 16.48 5.24
C PHE A 205 -17.20 15.66 4.75
N ASP A 206 -17.40 14.71 3.84
CA ASP A 206 -16.33 13.90 3.26
C ASP A 206 -15.28 14.78 2.55
N ALA A 207 -15.73 15.77 1.78
CA ALA A 207 -14.85 16.74 1.13
C ALA A 207 -14.09 17.60 2.15
N ALA A 208 -14.73 18.02 3.24
CA ALA A 208 -14.09 18.76 4.32
C ALA A 208 -13.05 17.92 5.07
N MET A 209 -13.33 16.63 5.28
CA MET A 209 -12.41 15.66 5.87
C MET A 209 -11.16 15.44 5.00
N GLY A 210 -11.33 15.43 3.67
CA GLY A 210 -10.21 15.45 2.73
C GLY A 210 -9.37 16.72 2.82
N ARG A 211 -10.02 17.90 2.85
CA ARG A 211 -9.33 19.19 2.98
C ARG A 211 -8.52 19.29 4.28
N ILE A 212 -9.11 18.99 5.43
CA ILE A 212 -8.38 19.03 6.71
C ILE A 212 -7.22 18.04 6.72
N SER A 213 -7.40 16.81 6.24
CA SER A 213 -6.31 15.81 6.16
C SER A 213 -5.15 16.32 5.30
N SER A 214 -5.44 16.92 4.14
CA SER A 214 -4.40 17.51 3.28
C SER A 214 -3.68 18.69 3.95
N SER A 215 -4.42 19.57 4.63
CA SER A 215 -3.85 20.73 5.33
C SER A 215 -3.01 20.33 6.54
N VAL A 216 -3.36 19.25 7.25
CA VAL A 216 -2.52 18.68 8.33
C VAL A 216 -1.18 18.24 7.76
N VAL A 217 -1.19 17.45 6.68
CA VAL A 217 0.04 16.96 6.05
C VAL A 217 0.93 18.12 5.61
N GLU A 218 0.35 19.10 4.92
CA GLU A 218 1.07 20.29 4.46
C GLU A 218 1.65 21.10 5.63
N PHE A 219 0.86 21.33 6.68
CA PHE A 219 1.28 22.08 7.85
C PHE A 219 2.43 21.39 8.60
N VAL A 220 2.36 20.06 8.75
CA VAL A 220 3.40 19.25 9.41
C VAL A 220 4.67 19.19 8.56
N GLN A 221 4.56 18.93 7.26
CA GLN A 221 5.72 18.89 6.36
C GLN A 221 6.38 20.27 6.22
N GLY A 222 5.59 21.34 6.21
CA GLY A 222 6.05 22.71 6.11
C GLY A 222 6.42 23.36 7.44
N ILE A 223 6.36 22.65 8.58
CA ILE A 223 6.43 23.29 9.91
C ILE A 223 7.74 24.05 10.14
N ALA A 224 8.86 23.54 9.63
CA ALA A 224 10.15 24.21 9.73
C ALA A 224 10.15 25.53 8.95
N VAL A 225 9.58 25.54 7.73
CA VAL A 225 9.44 26.73 6.89
C VAL A 225 8.47 27.72 7.54
N VAL A 226 7.35 27.25 8.05
CA VAL A 226 6.36 28.08 8.77
C VAL A 226 6.97 28.69 10.03
N LYS A 227 7.84 27.98 10.77
CA LYS A 227 8.53 28.55 11.94
C LYS A 227 9.64 29.53 11.56
N ALA A 228 10.40 29.22 10.51
CA ALA A 228 11.53 30.06 10.07
C ALA A 228 11.10 31.34 9.34
N PHE A 229 10.02 31.28 8.56
CA PHE A 229 9.56 32.38 7.68
C PHE A 229 8.14 32.85 7.99
N GLY A 230 7.56 32.42 9.13
CA GLY A 230 6.15 32.54 9.50
C GLY A 230 5.60 33.92 9.77
N ALA A 231 6.31 34.99 9.40
CA ALA A 231 5.94 36.37 9.70
C ALA A 231 4.53 36.79 9.18
N SER A 232 3.90 36.02 8.27
CA SER A 232 2.60 36.35 7.68
C SER A 232 1.42 35.48 8.13
N GLY A 233 1.61 34.45 8.97
CA GLY A 233 0.52 33.63 9.53
C GLY A 233 -0.42 32.96 8.49
N ARG A 234 -0.05 32.92 7.21
CA ARG A 234 -0.91 32.44 6.11
C ARG A 234 -1.13 30.93 6.16
N ALA A 235 -0.07 30.15 6.37
CA ALA A 235 -0.15 28.69 6.51
C ALA A 235 -1.00 28.29 7.73
N HIS A 236 -0.80 28.98 8.86
CA HIS A 236 -1.62 28.79 10.05
C HIS A 236 -3.10 29.14 9.81
N ARG A 237 -3.39 30.28 9.16
CA ARG A 237 -4.76 30.65 8.77
C ARG A 237 -5.40 29.63 7.83
N ARG A 238 -4.67 29.13 6.83
CA ARG A 238 -5.19 28.13 5.89
C ARG A 238 -5.58 26.84 6.61
N PHE A 239 -4.75 26.39 7.54
CA PHE A 239 -5.06 25.26 8.40
C PHE A 239 -6.31 25.52 9.24
N LEU A 240 -6.38 26.66 9.94
CA LEU A 240 -7.56 27.03 10.75
C LEU A 240 -8.83 27.12 9.90
N THR A 241 -8.79 27.70 8.70
CA THR A 241 -9.94 27.74 7.79
C THR A 241 -10.40 26.34 7.37
N ALA A 242 -9.47 25.40 7.16
CA ALA A 242 -9.81 24.01 6.87
C ALA A 242 -10.47 23.32 8.09
N VAL A 243 -9.97 23.59 9.30
CA VAL A 243 -10.56 23.12 10.56
C VAL A 243 -11.96 23.69 10.76
N ASP A 244 -12.14 25.01 10.64
CA ASP A 244 -13.43 25.69 10.80
C ASP A 244 -14.44 25.19 9.76
N GLY A 245 -13.98 25.01 8.51
CA GLY A 245 -14.77 24.39 7.44
C GLY A 245 -15.25 22.99 7.83
N PHE A 246 -14.34 22.13 8.30
CA PHE A 246 -14.66 20.79 8.79
C PHE A 246 -15.67 20.81 9.94
N VAL A 247 -15.43 21.62 10.97
CA VAL A 247 -16.33 21.75 12.12
C VAL A 247 -17.71 22.21 11.67
N SER A 248 -17.79 23.19 10.77
CA SER A 248 -19.07 23.70 10.27
C SER A 248 -19.86 22.65 9.49
N SER A 249 -19.21 21.88 8.62
CA SER A 249 -19.84 20.78 7.86
C SER A 249 -20.25 19.63 8.78
N PHE A 250 -19.38 19.23 9.71
CA PHE A 250 -19.67 18.19 10.69
C PHE A 250 -20.86 18.55 11.57
N LEU A 251 -20.89 19.76 12.14
CA LEU A 251 -22.01 20.20 12.97
C LEU A 251 -23.33 20.31 12.18
N ARG A 252 -23.28 20.70 10.90
CA ARG A 252 -24.46 20.74 10.03
C ARG A 252 -25.03 19.34 9.80
N MET A 253 -24.18 18.40 9.42
CA MET A 253 -24.53 16.98 9.24
C MET A 253 -25.09 16.37 10.54
N VAL A 254 -24.38 16.55 11.66
CA VAL A 254 -24.81 16.01 12.96
C VAL A 254 -26.14 16.61 13.40
N ARG A 255 -26.32 17.94 13.36
CA ARG A 255 -27.61 18.57 13.71
C ARG A 255 -28.74 18.08 12.80
N GLY A 256 -28.42 17.83 11.54
CA GLY A 256 -29.35 17.30 10.56
C GLY A 256 -29.85 15.88 10.85
N LEU A 257 -28.95 15.03 11.35
CA LEU A 257 -29.22 13.60 11.57
C LEU A 257 -29.56 13.26 13.03
N ALA A 258 -29.12 14.06 14.00
CA ALA A 258 -29.18 13.73 15.43
C ALA A 258 -30.59 13.41 15.92
N GLY A 259 -31.60 14.19 15.52
CA GLY A 259 -32.99 13.94 15.92
C GLY A 259 -33.54 12.64 15.35
N ILE A 260 -33.22 12.34 14.08
CA ILE A 260 -33.65 11.11 13.40
C ILE A 260 -32.95 9.90 14.04
N ALA A 261 -31.63 9.99 14.23
CA ALA A 261 -30.83 8.96 14.86
C ALA A 261 -31.25 8.70 16.32
N ALA A 262 -31.56 9.75 17.09
CA ALA A 262 -32.10 9.62 18.44
C ALA A 262 -33.46 8.93 18.44
N GLY A 263 -34.36 9.28 17.51
CA GLY A 263 -35.64 8.61 17.33
C GLY A 263 -35.49 7.12 17.03
N MET A 264 -34.57 6.76 16.11
CA MET A 264 -34.24 5.36 15.82
C MET A 264 -33.66 4.64 17.03
N GLN A 265 -32.74 5.27 17.78
CA GLN A 265 -32.17 4.68 19.00
C GLN A 265 -33.23 4.44 20.07
N VAL A 266 -34.15 5.37 20.29
CA VAL A 266 -35.27 5.20 21.24
C VAL A 266 -36.17 4.07 20.78
N ALA A 267 -36.57 4.06 19.50
CA ALA A 267 -37.42 3.01 18.94
C ALA A 267 -36.79 1.62 19.09
N LEU A 268 -35.49 1.48 18.85
CA LEU A 268 -34.80 0.19 18.95
C LEU A 268 -34.33 -0.16 20.38
N SER A 269 -34.53 0.74 21.35
CA SER A 269 -34.03 0.55 22.70
C SER A 269 -34.77 -0.60 23.42
N PRO A 270 -34.07 -1.43 24.21
CA PRO A 270 -34.71 -2.49 24.98
C PRO A 270 -35.89 -2.03 25.85
N PRO A 271 -35.83 -0.87 26.55
CA PRO A 271 -36.96 -0.39 27.33
C PRO A 271 -38.20 -0.08 26.48
N PHE A 272 -38.05 0.53 25.31
CA PHE A 272 -39.19 0.85 24.44
C PHE A 272 -39.81 -0.41 23.83
N VAL A 273 -38.99 -1.35 23.38
CA VAL A 273 -39.47 -2.66 22.88
C VAL A 273 -40.26 -3.38 23.97
N LEU A 274 -39.72 -3.47 25.19
CA LEU A 274 -40.40 -4.10 26.32
C LEU A 274 -41.69 -3.37 26.68
N LEU A 275 -41.72 -2.03 26.65
CA LEU A 275 -42.93 -1.24 26.91
C LEU A 275 -44.04 -1.61 25.92
N VAL A 276 -43.73 -1.62 24.62
CA VAL A 276 -44.70 -1.95 23.56
C VAL A 276 -45.22 -3.38 23.71
N VAL A 277 -44.31 -4.34 23.94
CA VAL A 277 -44.66 -5.75 24.15
C VAL A 277 -45.51 -5.94 25.41
N LEU A 278 -45.17 -5.30 26.53
CA LEU A 278 -45.91 -5.40 27.79
C LEU A 278 -47.32 -4.80 27.68
N ILE A 279 -47.47 -3.65 27.01
CA ILE A 279 -48.80 -3.03 26.80
C ILE A 279 -49.67 -3.95 25.94
N GLY A 280 -49.16 -4.40 24.79
CA GLY A 280 -49.90 -5.28 23.89
C GLY A 280 -50.23 -6.64 24.52
N GLY A 281 -49.25 -7.24 25.20
CA GLY A 281 -49.40 -8.51 25.91
C GLY A 281 -50.42 -8.43 27.04
N THR A 282 -50.36 -7.38 27.87
CA THR A 282 -51.32 -7.18 28.97
C THR A 282 -52.75 -7.02 28.45
N ALA A 283 -52.94 -6.30 27.34
CA ALA A 283 -54.26 -6.16 26.72
C ALA A 283 -54.80 -7.51 26.19
N LEU A 284 -53.96 -8.33 25.56
CA LEU A 284 -54.36 -9.67 25.09
C LEU A 284 -54.65 -10.63 26.23
N ILE A 285 -53.89 -10.55 27.33
CA ILE A 285 -54.11 -11.39 28.52
C ILE A 285 -55.42 -11.01 29.22
N THR A 286 -55.66 -9.72 29.47
CA THR A 286 -56.86 -9.27 30.20
C THR A 286 -58.16 -9.48 29.42
N THR A 287 -58.09 -9.53 28.09
CA THR A 287 -59.23 -9.87 27.22
C THR A 287 -59.42 -11.38 27.02
N GLY A 288 -58.57 -12.22 27.64
CA GLY A 288 -58.62 -13.68 27.50
C GLY A 288 -58.09 -14.21 26.17
N GLY A 289 -57.45 -13.37 25.36
CA GLY A 289 -56.91 -13.72 24.05
C GLY A 289 -55.56 -14.44 24.08
N MET A 290 -54.88 -14.48 25.23
CA MET A 290 -53.54 -15.07 25.40
C MET A 290 -53.31 -15.53 26.85
N ALA A 291 -52.60 -16.65 27.05
CA ALA A 291 -52.18 -17.08 28.39
C ALA A 291 -50.96 -16.27 28.87
N PRO A 292 -50.84 -15.93 30.17
CA PRO A 292 -49.70 -15.14 30.68
C PRO A 292 -48.31 -15.72 30.35
N ALA A 293 -48.18 -17.06 30.33
CA ALA A 293 -46.92 -17.73 30.01
C ALA A 293 -46.48 -17.50 28.54
N ASP A 294 -47.42 -17.24 27.63
CA ASP A 294 -47.13 -17.01 26.21
C ASP A 294 -46.57 -15.60 25.93
N LEU A 295 -46.54 -14.72 26.94
CA LEU A 295 -45.87 -13.42 26.85
C LEU A 295 -44.35 -13.52 26.99
N LEU A 296 -43.84 -14.49 27.74
CA LEU A 296 -42.40 -14.72 27.99
C LEU A 296 -41.55 -14.76 26.70
N PRO A 297 -41.91 -15.52 25.64
CA PRO A 297 -41.10 -15.56 24.44
C PRO A 297 -40.94 -14.18 23.78
N PHE A 298 -41.96 -13.32 23.84
CA PHE A 298 -41.89 -11.96 23.27
C PHE A 298 -40.97 -11.04 24.10
N LEU A 299 -40.96 -11.19 25.43
CA LEU A 299 -40.07 -10.42 26.29
C LEU A 299 -38.60 -10.80 26.10
N LEU A 300 -38.32 -12.08 25.84
CA LEU A 300 -36.96 -12.60 25.68
C LEU A 300 -36.44 -12.45 24.25
N LEU A 301 -37.23 -12.83 23.25
CA LEU A 301 -36.82 -12.88 21.85
C LEU A 301 -37.15 -11.60 21.08
N GLY A 302 -38.16 -10.83 21.52
CA GLY A 302 -38.54 -9.57 20.89
C GLY A 302 -37.42 -8.53 20.89
N LEU A 303 -36.57 -8.54 21.93
CA LEU A 303 -35.37 -7.71 22.02
C LEU A 303 -34.35 -8.03 20.90
N GLY A 304 -34.28 -9.30 20.46
CA GLY A 304 -33.37 -9.71 19.39
C GLY A 304 -33.80 -9.22 18.01
N LEU A 305 -35.07 -8.84 17.82
CA LEU A 305 -35.60 -8.40 16.52
C LEU A 305 -35.06 -7.04 16.07
N THR A 306 -34.46 -6.25 16.97
CA THR A 306 -33.88 -4.94 16.65
C THR A 306 -32.45 -5.04 16.09
N ALA A 307 -31.77 -6.18 16.30
CA ALA A 307 -30.38 -6.39 15.89
C ALA A 307 -30.09 -6.20 14.39
N PRO A 308 -30.93 -6.65 13.42
CA PRO A 308 -30.65 -6.44 12.00
C PRO A 308 -30.59 -4.96 11.61
N VAL A 309 -31.45 -4.13 12.20
CA VAL A 309 -31.49 -2.68 11.90
C VAL A 309 -30.23 -1.98 12.40
N ALA A 310 -29.72 -2.37 13.57
CA ALA A 310 -28.46 -1.86 14.09
C ALA A 310 -27.25 -2.33 13.23
N ALA A 311 -27.25 -3.58 12.77
CA ALA A 311 -26.18 -4.15 11.97
C ALA A 311 -26.03 -3.49 10.58
N LEU A 312 -27.15 -3.06 9.97
CA LEU A 312 -27.15 -2.33 8.68
C LEU A 312 -26.35 -1.01 8.72
N GLY A 313 -26.19 -0.39 9.90
CA GLY A 313 -25.46 0.86 10.05
C GLY A 313 -23.94 0.70 10.17
N HIS A 314 -23.45 -0.36 10.83
CA HIS A 314 -22.03 -0.50 11.18
C HIS A 314 -21.27 -1.54 10.34
N GLY A 315 -21.92 -2.65 9.95
CA GLY A 315 -21.26 -3.74 9.21
C GLY A 315 -20.92 -3.39 7.75
N PHE A 316 -21.55 -2.35 7.20
CA PHE A 316 -21.34 -1.95 5.80
C PHE A 316 -19.98 -1.27 5.58
N ASP A 317 -19.47 -0.56 6.58
CA ASP A 317 -18.20 0.17 6.48
C ASP A 317 -17.01 -0.79 6.39
N ASP A 318 -16.99 -1.86 7.18
CA ASP A 318 -15.94 -2.88 7.16
C ASP A 318 -15.92 -3.66 5.84
N ILE A 319 -17.10 -4.00 5.30
CA ILE A 319 -17.22 -4.64 3.99
C ILE A 319 -16.67 -3.71 2.90
N GLN A 320 -17.00 -2.42 2.94
CA GLN A 320 -16.55 -1.45 1.95
C GLN A 320 -15.04 -1.17 2.08
N ALA A 321 -14.51 -1.13 3.31
CA ALA A 321 -13.08 -1.02 3.57
C ALA A 321 -12.31 -2.22 3.02
N ALA A 322 -12.77 -3.44 3.32
CA ALA A 322 -12.21 -4.68 2.79
C ALA A 322 -12.26 -4.71 1.26
N ARG A 323 -13.40 -4.30 0.66
CA ARG A 323 -13.54 -4.23 -0.81
C ARG A 323 -12.54 -3.28 -1.45
N ARG A 324 -12.33 -2.10 -0.88
CA ARG A 324 -11.33 -1.13 -1.36
C ARG A 324 -9.91 -1.68 -1.21
N ALA A 325 -9.61 -2.33 -0.09
CA ALA A 325 -8.31 -2.94 0.17
C ALA A 325 -8.00 -4.07 -0.83
N VAL A 326 -8.95 -4.98 -1.04
CA VAL A 326 -8.85 -6.06 -2.04
C VAL A 326 -8.66 -5.49 -3.46
N GLY A 327 -9.33 -4.38 -3.79
CA GLY A 327 -9.14 -3.66 -5.05
C GLY A 327 -7.67 -3.25 -5.25
N ARG A 328 -7.08 -2.57 -4.27
CA ARG A 328 -5.66 -2.15 -4.32
C ARG A 328 -4.68 -3.33 -4.37
N ILE A 329 -4.95 -4.39 -3.60
CA ILE A 329 -4.15 -5.62 -3.63
C ILE A 329 -4.16 -6.22 -5.04
N ARG A 330 -5.34 -6.32 -5.66
CA ARG A 330 -5.50 -6.84 -7.02
C ARG A 330 -4.74 -5.99 -8.03
N ASP A 331 -4.80 -4.66 -7.92
CA ASP A 331 -4.13 -3.76 -8.86
C ASP A 331 -2.60 -3.96 -8.81
N VAL A 332 -2.03 -4.25 -7.63
CA VAL A 332 -0.61 -4.62 -7.49
C VAL A 332 -0.33 -6.03 -8.03
N LEU A 333 -1.22 -6.98 -7.79
CA LEU A 333 -1.05 -8.36 -8.29
C LEU A 333 -1.12 -8.44 -9.83
N ALA A 334 -1.91 -7.56 -10.46
CA ALA A 334 -2.12 -7.51 -11.90
C ALA A 334 -0.96 -6.88 -12.69
N VAL A 335 0.01 -6.27 -12.02
CA VAL A 335 1.14 -5.55 -12.67
C VAL A 335 1.95 -6.51 -13.52
N PRO A 336 2.01 -6.40 -14.86
CA PRO A 336 2.76 -7.34 -15.69
C PRO A 336 4.24 -7.33 -15.34
N SER A 337 4.87 -8.50 -15.35
CA SER A 337 6.33 -8.63 -15.31
C SER A 337 6.93 -8.29 -16.67
N LEU A 338 8.19 -7.86 -16.71
CA LEU A 338 8.90 -7.77 -17.98
C LEU A 338 9.06 -9.18 -18.58
N PRO A 339 8.79 -9.38 -19.87
CA PRO A 339 8.98 -10.67 -20.52
C PRO A 339 10.44 -11.11 -20.46
N GLU A 340 10.66 -12.34 -19.99
CA GLU A 340 11.95 -13.03 -20.07
C GLU A 340 11.99 -13.91 -21.33
N PRO A 341 13.04 -13.82 -22.15
CA PRO A 341 13.19 -14.68 -23.32
C PRO A 341 13.35 -16.15 -22.91
N ALA A 342 12.60 -17.05 -23.55
CA ALA A 342 12.69 -18.49 -23.31
C ALA A 342 14.08 -19.06 -23.61
N HIS A 343 14.77 -18.48 -24.60
CA HIS A 343 16.14 -18.81 -24.98
C HIS A 343 16.98 -17.53 -25.00
N PRO A 344 17.60 -17.15 -23.87
CA PRO A 344 18.44 -15.96 -23.79
C PRO A 344 19.63 -16.04 -24.75
N VAL A 345 19.88 -14.96 -25.48
CA VAL A 345 21.06 -14.84 -26.36
C VAL A 345 22.16 -14.07 -25.61
N ALA A 346 23.42 -14.44 -25.81
CA ALA A 346 24.55 -13.70 -25.24
C ALA A 346 25.01 -12.58 -26.19
N PRO A 347 25.25 -11.35 -25.69
CA PRO A 347 25.73 -10.24 -26.51
C PRO A 347 27.19 -10.48 -26.93
N ARG A 348 27.56 -9.98 -28.11
CA ARG A 348 28.94 -10.01 -28.63
C ARG A 348 29.58 -8.63 -28.48
N GLY A 349 30.35 -8.46 -27.42
CA GLY A 349 30.95 -7.17 -27.04
C GLY A 349 29.99 -6.26 -26.27
N HIS A 350 30.39 -5.00 -26.11
CA HIS A 350 29.77 -4.06 -25.16
C HIS A 350 29.30 -2.74 -25.79
N ARG A 351 29.21 -2.72 -27.12
CA ARG A 351 28.66 -1.59 -27.87
C ARG A 351 27.16 -1.51 -27.63
N VAL A 352 26.65 -0.31 -27.33
CA VAL A 352 25.21 -0.08 -27.11
C VAL A 352 24.66 0.78 -28.23
N GLU A 353 23.53 0.39 -28.80
CA GLU A 353 22.85 1.10 -29.88
C GLU A 353 21.37 1.27 -29.56
N LEU A 354 20.91 2.51 -29.61
CA LEU A 354 19.51 2.87 -29.59
C LEU A 354 19.13 3.17 -31.04
N ARG A 355 18.12 2.46 -31.55
CA ARG A 355 17.69 2.54 -32.96
C ARG A 355 16.22 2.94 -33.01
N ASP A 356 15.92 4.14 -33.51
CA ASP A 356 14.60 4.80 -33.54
C ASP A 356 13.80 4.60 -32.24
N VAL A 357 14.46 4.78 -31.10
CA VAL A 357 13.84 4.50 -29.81
C VAL A 357 12.78 5.55 -29.50
N ARG A 358 11.54 5.09 -29.32
CA ARG A 358 10.42 5.91 -28.86
C ARG A 358 9.84 5.33 -27.60
N PHE A 359 9.53 6.19 -26.64
CA PHE A 359 9.01 5.74 -25.37
C PHE A 359 8.13 6.78 -24.70
N GLY A 360 7.05 6.32 -24.09
CA GLY A 360 6.15 7.09 -23.25
C GLY A 360 5.71 6.26 -22.05
N TYR A 361 5.59 6.88 -20.88
CA TYR A 361 5.10 6.21 -19.66
C TYR A 361 3.60 5.88 -19.74
N GLU A 362 2.89 6.62 -20.59
CA GLU A 362 1.47 6.48 -20.90
C GLU A 362 1.32 6.41 -22.42
N PRO A 363 0.33 5.67 -22.96
CA PRO A 363 0.15 5.50 -24.40
C PRO A 363 0.07 6.82 -25.18
N ASP A 364 -0.53 7.85 -24.58
CA ASP A 364 -0.81 9.13 -25.24
C ASP A 364 0.29 10.19 -25.03
N HIS A 365 1.38 9.86 -24.32
CA HIS A 365 2.43 10.83 -23.99
C HIS A 365 3.83 10.28 -24.27
N GLU A 366 4.35 10.61 -25.45
CA GLU A 366 5.70 10.26 -25.89
C GLU A 366 6.76 11.20 -25.28
N VAL A 367 7.67 10.63 -24.49
CA VAL A 367 8.77 11.30 -23.79
C VAL A 367 10.07 11.25 -24.59
N LEU A 368 10.33 10.15 -25.31
CA LEU A 368 11.46 9.98 -26.22
C LEU A 368 10.92 9.77 -27.63
N ARG A 369 11.45 10.50 -28.61
CA ARG A 369 10.88 10.68 -29.95
C ARG A 369 11.91 10.34 -31.03
N GLY A 370 12.16 9.05 -31.24
CA GLY A 370 13.04 8.57 -32.30
C GLY A 370 14.52 8.84 -31.98
N ILE A 371 14.99 8.24 -30.88
CA ILE A 371 16.37 8.40 -30.44
C ILE A 371 17.26 7.39 -31.17
N ASP A 372 18.20 7.92 -31.95
CA ASP A 372 19.31 7.19 -32.54
C ASP A 372 20.62 7.57 -31.84
N LEU A 373 21.18 6.64 -31.05
CA LEU A 373 22.39 6.87 -30.28
C LEU A 373 23.26 5.62 -30.24
N VAL A 374 24.57 5.83 -30.36
CA VAL A 374 25.56 4.77 -30.26
C VAL A 374 26.53 5.13 -29.15
N LEU A 375 26.72 4.21 -28.21
CA LEU A 375 27.74 4.27 -27.17
C LEU A 375 28.88 3.34 -27.57
N GLU A 376 30.03 3.91 -27.89
CA GLU A 376 31.19 3.14 -28.31
C GLU A 376 31.94 2.56 -27.10
N PRO A 377 32.44 1.31 -27.17
CA PRO A 377 33.21 0.70 -26.09
C PRO A 377 34.39 1.55 -25.65
N GLY A 378 34.64 1.61 -24.34
CA GLY A 378 35.77 2.33 -23.76
C GLY A 378 35.62 3.85 -23.74
N THR A 379 34.47 4.38 -24.15
CA THR A 379 34.20 5.83 -24.18
C THR A 379 33.19 6.25 -23.10
N THR A 380 33.31 7.51 -22.67
CA THR A 380 32.36 8.19 -21.81
C THR A 380 31.44 9.10 -22.62
N THR A 381 30.15 8.80 -22.60
CA THR A 381 29.11 9.62 -23.20
C THR A 381 28.35 10.40 -22.12
N ALA A 382 28.38 11.73 -22.19
CA ALA A 382 27.62 12.61 -21.31
C ALA A 382 26.30 13.05 -21.96
N ILE A 383 25.19 12.86 -21.23
CA ILE A 383 23.86 13.35 -21.62
C ILE A 383 23.56 14.66 -20.90
N VAL A 384 23.25 15.69 -21.70
CA VAL A 384 22.95 17.05 -21.21
C VAL A 384 21.64 17.59 -21.79
N GLY A 385 21.09 18.62 -21.17
CA GLY A 385 19.86 19.27 -21.63
C GLY A 385 18.97 19.77 -20.48
N PRO A 386 17.92 20.54 -20.78
CA PRO A 386 17.03 21.10 -19.77
C PRO A 386 16.28 20.01 -18.97
N SER A 387 15.80 20.35 -17.77
CA SER A 387 14.92 19.45 -17.01
C SER A 387 13.67 19.11 -17.82
N GLY A 388 13.25 17.84 -17.77
CA GLY A 388 12.12 17.35 -18.56
C GLY A 388 12.45 16.96 -20.00
N SER A 389 13.70 17.10 -20.47
CA SER A 389 14.05 16.73 -21.86
C SER A 389 14.08 15.23 -22.17
N GLY A 390 13.90 14.36 -21.15
CA GLY A 390 13.88 12.90 -21.31
C GLY A 390 15.17 12.16 -20.90
N LYS A 391 16.19 12.85 -20.37
CA LYS A 391 17.50 12.26 -19.99
C LYS A 391 17.37 11.03 -19.08
N SER A 392 16.73 11.16 -17.92
CA SER A 392 16.56 10.04 -16.98
C SER A 392 15.77 8.89 -17.61
N THR A 393 14.74 9.20 -18.41
CA THR A 393 13.98 8.19 -19.15
C THR A 393 14.87 7.41 -20.12
N LEU A 394 15.70 8.10 -20.90
CA LEU A 394 16.63 7.48 -21.86
C LEU A 394 17.60 6.53 -21.16
N VAL A 395 18.13 6.98 -20.03
CA VAL A 395 19.14 6.27 -19.24
C VAL A 395 18.55 5.05 -18.53
N GLN A 396 17.27 5.10 -18.16
CA GLN A 396 16.53 3.96 -17.58
C GLN A 396 16.19 2.84 -18.59
N LEU A 397 16.28 3.09 -19.90
CA LEU A 397 16.07 2.06 -20.92
C LEU A 397 17.27 1.11 -21.06
N LEU A 398 18.49 1.57 -20.75
CA LEU A 398 19.71 0.75 -20.83
C LEU A 398 19.71 -0.45 -19.87
N PRO A 399 19.37 -0.30 -18.57
CA PRO A 399 19.20 -1.44 -17.67
C PRO A 399 17.84 -2.14 -17.86
N ARG A 400 17.10 -1.82 -18.94
CA ARG A 400 15.77 -2.35 -19.27
C ARG A 400 14.78 -2.22 -18.12
N PHE A 401 14.73 -1.06 -17.46
CA PHE A 401 13.66 -0.80 -16.47
C PHE A 401 12.29 -0.67 -17.15
N PHE A 402 12.30 -0.34 -18.44
CA PHE A 402 11.18 -0.38 -19.37
C PHE A 402 11.65 -0.88 -20.73
N ASP A 403 10.72 -1.47 -21.49
CA ASP A 403 10.92 -1.72 -22.91
C ASP A 403 10.43 -0.49 -23.72
N PRO A 404 11.13 -0.09 -24.79
CA PRO A 404 10.69 1.02 -25.63
C PRO A 404 9.38 0.69 -26.35
N THR A 405 8.53 1.69 -26.57
CA THR A 405 7.26 1.54 -27.28
C THR A 405 7.48 1.29 -28.78
N HIS A 406 8.52 1.89 -29.34
CA HIS A 406 8.99 1.64 -30.71
C HIS A 406 10.52 1.65 -30.77
N GLY A 407 11.08 1.00 -31.79
CA GLY A 407 12.53 0.85 -31.93
C GLY A 407 13.10 -0.27 -31.07
N SER A 408 14.41 -0.21 -30.83
CA SER A 408 15.15 -1.21 -30.06
C SER A 408 16.36 -0.63 -29.36
N VAL A 409 16.66 -1.15 -28.18
CA VAL A 409 17.97 -0.97 -27.53
C VAL A 409 18.75 -2.26 -27.72
N VAL A 410 19.96 -2.16 -28.26
CA VAL A 410 20.78 -3.30 -28.68
C VAL A 410 22.12 -3.23 -27.94
N LEU A 411 22.55 -4.35 -27.35
CA LEU A 411 23.83 -4.51 -26.66
C LEU A 411 24.62 -5.62 -27.34
N GLY A 412 25.81 -5.31 -27.86
CA GLY A 412 26.66 -6.29 -28.53
C GLY A 412 25.95 -7.01 -29.70
N GLY A 413 25.09 -6.29 -30.42
CA GLY A 413 24.31 -6.81 -31.53
C GLY A 413 23.02 -7.56 -31.17
N VAL A 414 22.68 -7.67 -29.88
CA VAL A 414 21.46 -8.37 -29.40
C VAL A 414 20.49 -7.38 -28.77
N ASP A 415 19.21 -7.45 -29.12
CA ASP A 415 18.17 -6.62 -28.51
C ASP A 415 18.04 -6.96 -27.00
N LEU A 416 17.91 -5.94 -26.13
CA LEU A 416 17.78 -6.16 -24.69
C LEU A 416 16.58 -7.07 -24.32
N ARG A 417 15.57 -7.15 -25.18
CA ARG A 417 14.41 -8.04 -25.03
C ARG A 417 14.75 -9.52 -25.18
N GLU A 418 15.84 -9.83 -25.88
CA GLU A 418 16.34 -11.18 -26.12
C GLU A 418 17.44 -11.60 -25.14
N LEU A 419 17.89 -10.67 -24.29
CA LEU A 419 18.81 -10.94 -23.17
C LEU A 419 18.04 -11.38 -21.94
N GLY A 420 18.57 -12.38 -21.22
CA GLY A 420 18.05 -12.74 -19.91
C GLY A 420 18.46 -11.69 -18.86
N SER A 421 17.56 -11.35 -17.92
CA SER A 421 17.80 -10.25 -16.97
C SER A 421 19.08 -10.39 -16.14
N ARG A 422 19.42 -11.62 -15.72
CA ARG A 422 20.66 -11.89 -14.97
C ARG A 422 21.91 -11.54 -15.76
N GLN A 423 21.90 -11.81 -17.06
CA GLN A 423 23.03 -11.47 -17.93
C GLN A 423 23.06 -9.96 -18.19
N LEU A 424 21.89 -9.35 -18.40
CA LEU A 424 21.78 -7.90 -18.56
C LEU A 424 22.37 -7.17 -17.34
N TYR A 425 21.95 -7.50 -16.12
CA TYR A 425 22.43 -6.83 -14.90
C TYR A 425 23.88 -7.16 -14.52
N ARG A 426 24.48 -8.21 -15.10
CA ARG A 426 25.94 -8.43 -15.03
C ARG A 426 26.70 -7.59 -16.06
N THR A 427 26.05 -7.22 -17.16
CA THR A 427 26.68 -6.49 -18.26
C THR A 427 26.47 -4.98 -18.14
N VAL A 428 25.37 -4.55 -17.52
CA VAL A 428 24.97 -3.16 -17.31
C VAL A 428 24.80 -2.91 -15.81
N SER A 429 25.67 -2.06 -15.25
CA SER A 429 25.56 -1.58 -13.86
C SER A 429 24.96 -0.18 -13.83
N PHE A 430 24.18 0.13 -12.80
CA PHE A 430 23.42 1.37 -12.70
C PHE A 430 23.57 2.00 -11.32
N VAL A 431 23.83 3.31 -11.29
CA VAL A 431 23.82 4.13 -10.06
C VAL A 431 22.67 5.13 -10.13
N PHE A 432 21.76 5.04 -9.17
CA PHE A 432 20.59 5.91 -9.05
C PHE A 432 20.95 7.28 -8.46
N GLN A 433 20.23 8.32 -8.90
CA GLN A 433 20.25 9.66 -8.31
C GLN A 433 19.87 9.61 -6.82
N ASP A 434 18.71 9.00 -6.52
CA ASP A 434 18.25 8.77 -5.15
C ASP A 434 18.81 7.45 -4.60
N VAL A 435 19.94 7.55 -3.89
CA VAL A 435 20.60 6.39 -3.32
C VAL A 435 19.79 5.79 -2.18
N ARG A 436 19.44 4.50 -2.30
CA ARG A 436 18.84 3.71 -1.23
C ARG A 436 19.81 2.61 -0.80
N LEU A 437 20.17 2.65 0.48
CA LEU A 437 21.00 1.63 1.13
C LEU A 437 20.11 0.78 2.03
N LEU A 438 20.45 -0.51 2.14
CA LEU A 438 19.73 -1.43 3.01
C LEU A 438 20.23 -1.24 4.44
N ARG A 439 19.34 -1.49 5.41
CA ARG A 439 19.70 -1.62 6.82
C ARG A 439 20.44 -2.95 7.03
N ALA A 440 21.71 -2.94 6.63
CA ALA A 440 22.67 -4.04 6.67
C ALA A 440 24.07 -3.44 6.86
N SER A 441 25.10 -4.29 6.97
CA SER A 441 26.49 -3.82 7.07
C SER A 441 26.91 -3.01 5.83
N ILE A 442 27.96 -2.20 5.95
CA ILE A 442 28.55 -1.52 4.79
C ILE A 442 29.07 -2.55 3.79
N ALA A 443 29.72 -3.63 4.27
CA ALA A 443 30.20 -4.72 3.43
C ALA A 443 29.08 -5.34 2.60
N ASP A 444 27.97 -5.72 3.24
CA ASP A 444 26.81 -6.32 2.56
C ASP A 444 26.23 -5.36 1.53
N ASN A 445 26.13 -4.07 1.87
CA ASN A 445 25.62 -3.05 0.96
C ASN A 445 26.47 -2.90 -0.30
N ILE A 446 27.80 -3.01 -0.20
CA ILE A 446 28.71 -2.98 -1.35
C ILE A 446 28.60 -4.30 -2.13
N ALA A 447 28.60 -5.44 -1.43
CA ALA A 447 28.56 -6.77 -2.01
C ALA A 447 27.21 -7.17 -2.63
N LEU A 448 26.17 -6.31 -2.59
CA LEU A 448 24.84 -6.64 -3.15
C LEU A 448 24.86 -7.11 -4.61
N ALA A 449 25.76 -6.57 -5.43
CA ALA A 449 25.91 -6.99 -6.84
C ALA A 449 26.62 -8.35 -6.98
N VAL A 450 27.46 -8.71 -6.00
CA VAL A 450 28.26 -9.94 -5.97
C VAL A 450 28.22 -10.51 -4.54
N PRO A 451 27.14 -11.21 -4.12
CA PRO A 451 26.92 -11.60 -2.72
C PRO A 451 27.99 -12.51 -2.11
N HIS A 452 28.86 -13.10 -2.93
CA HIS A 452 29.96 -13.96 -2.52
C HIS A 452 31.33 -13.26 -2.57
N ALA A 453 31.36 -11.93 -2.79
CA ALA A 453 32.59 -11.16 -2.81
C ALA A 453 33.30 -11.25 -1.46
N GLY A 454 34.62 -11.49 -1.50
CA GLY A 454 35.45 -11.45 -0.30
C GLY A 454 35.58 -10.02 0.23
N LEU A 455 35.98 -9.87 1.50
CA LEU A 455 36.22 -8.56 2.09
C LEU A 455 37.26 -7.74 1.30
N ASP A 456 38.28 -8.40 0.73
CA ASP A 456 39.30 -7.72 -0.08
C ASP A 456 38.72 -7.09 -1.36
N ASP A 457 37.74 -7.74 -2.01
CA ASP A 457 37.05 -7.20 -3.17
C ASP A 457 36.18 -5.99 -2.78
N VAL A 458 35.49 -6.10 -1.63
CA VAL A 458 34.71 -5.01 -1.04
C VAL A 458 35.60 -3.81 -0.70
N VAL A 459 36.78 -4.05 -0.11
CA VAL A 459 37.77 -3.01 0.21
C VAL A 459 38.30 -2.37 -1.06
N ARG A 460 38.64 -3.17 -2.09
CA ARG A 460 39.09 -2.65 -3.39
C ARG A 460 38.03 -1.75 -4.02
N ALA A 461 36.77 -2.19 -4.06
CA ALA A 461 35.67 -1.38 -4.61
C ALA A 461 35.45 -0.09 -3.82
N ALA A 462 35.53 -0.14 -2.48
CA ALA A 462 35.44 1.03 -1.63
C ALA A 462 36.60 2.02 -1.80
N ARG A 463 37.81 1.54 -2.10
CA ARG A 463 38.97 2.38 -2.42
C ARG A 463 38.81 3.06 -3.77
N LEU A 464 38.36 2.32 -4.79
CA LEU A 464 38.06 2.88 -6.11
C LEU A 464 36.98 3.97 -6.01
N ALA A 465 35.94 3.74 -5.20
CA ALA A 465 34.91 4.74 -4.92
C ALA A 465 35.32 5.80 -3.89
N ASN A 466 36.57 5.81 -3.41
CA ASN A 466 37.11 6.75 -2.43
C ASN A 466 36.25 6.93 -1.16
N ILE A 467 35.79 5.82 -0.57
CA ILE A 467 35.02 5.80 0.68
C ILE A 467 35.68 4.95 1.77
N HIS A 468 36.76 4.23 1.45
CA HIS A 468 37.47 3.33 2.38
C HIS A 468 37.83 3.97 3.73
N GLU A 469 38.55 5.09 3.74
CA GLU A 469 38.99 5.75 4.98
C GLU A 469 37.79 6.13 5.86
N ARG A 470 36.74 6.68 5.24
CA ARG A 470 35.52 7.03 5.96
C ARG A 470 34.82 5.82 6.56
N ILE A 471 34.87 4.66 5.89
CA ILE A 471 34.31 3.41 6.43
C ILE A 471 35.10 2.97 7.66
N LEU A 472 36.43 3.08 7.65
CA LEU A 472 37.28 2.68 8.78
C LEU A 472 37.08 3.53 10.04
N GLU A 473 36.60 4.77 9.88
CA GLU A 473 36.22 5.64 11.00
C GLU A 473 34.89 5.24 11.67
N LEU A 474 34.09 4.36 11.05
CA LEU A 474 32.85 3.89 11.65
C LEU A 474 33.14 2.93 12.83
N PRO A 475 32.25 2.85 13.83
CA PRO A 475 32.50 2.08 15.06
C PRO A 475 32.91 0.62 14.84
N ARG A 476 32.43 -0.01 13.76
CA ARG A 476 32.72 -1.41 13.39
C ARG A 476 33.31 -1.52 11.98
N GLY A 477 33.82 -0.42 11.41
CA GLY A 477 34.35 -0.41 10.05
C GLY A 477 33.32 -0.89 9.02
N TYR A 478 33.71 -1.89 8.23
CA TYR A 478 32.85 -2.51 7.21
C TYR A 478 31.62 -3.24 7.78
N GLU A 479 31.68 -3.68 9.03
CA GLU A 479 30.58 -4.38 9.71
C GLU A 479 29.57 -3.42 10.36
N SER A 480 29.80 -2.11 10.27
CA SER A 480 28.85 -1.11 10.78
C SER A 480 27.53 -1.19 10.02
N VAL A 481 26.43 -1.25 10.76
CA VAL A 481 25.08 -1.36 10.19
C VAL A 481 24.53 0.04 9.90
N ILE A 482 24.12 0.28 8.66
CA ILE A 482 23.54 1.56 8.24
C ILE A 482 22.22 1.80 8.97
N GLY A 483 22.09 2.98 9.58
CA GLY A 483 20.91 3.38 10.37
C GLY A 483 20.95 2.92 11.84
N GLU A 484 21.94 2.13 12.24
CA GLU A 484 22.22 1.79 13.65
C GLU A 484 23.55 2.38 14.10
N ASP A 485 24.65 2.01 13.43
CA ASP A 485 26.00 2.49 13.76
C ASP A 485 26.48 3.61 12.84
N ALA A 486 25.92 3.70 11.63
CA ALA A 486 26.37 4.62 10.59
C ALA A 486 25.22 5.51 10.10
N GLY A 487 25.33 6.81 10.39
CA GLY A 487 24.59 7.87 9.70
C GLY A 487 25.46 8.41 8.57
N LEU A 488 25.02 8.19 7.33
CA LEU A 488 25.77 8.59 6.14
C LEU A 488 25.22 9.89 5.57
N SER A 489 26.12 10.78 5.15
CA SER A 489 25.75 11.93 4.32
C SER A 489 25.27 11.47 2.93
N GLY A 490 24.60 12.35 2.19
CA GLY A 490 24.18 12.05 0.81
C GLY A 490 25.34 11.64 -0.10
N GLY A 491 26.47 12.37 -0.02
CA GLY A 491 27.68 12.07 -0.78
C GLY A 491 28.35 10.76 -0.36
N GLU A 492 28.36 10.42 0.93
CA GLU A 492 28.88 9.13 1.40
C GLU A 492 28.03 7.97 0.91
N ALA A 493 26.70 8.10 1.00
CA ALA A 493 25.79 7.09 0.48
C ALA A 493 25.99 6.87 -1.02
N GLN A 494 26.20 7.95 -1.78
CA GLN A 494 26.50 7.90 -3.21
C GLN A 494 27.81 7.17 -3.51
N ARG A 495 28.88 7.39 -2.75
CA ARG A 495 30.13 6.63 -2.92
C ARG A 495 29.97 5.15 -2.57
N ILE A 496 29.13 4.79 -1.61
CA ILE A 496 28.79 3.37 -1.35
C ILE A 496 28.02 2.76 -2.53
N ALA A 497 27.07 3.49 -3.10
CA ALA A 497 26.35 3.04 -4.30
C ALA A 497 27.28 2.90 -5.51
N LEU A 498 28.26 3.79 -5.66
CA LEU A 498 29.31 3.66 -6.66
C LEU A 498 30.17 2.41 -6.39
N ALA A 499 30.64 2.18 -5.17
CA ALA A 499 31.39 0.97 -4.81
C ALA A 499 30.59 -0.32 -5.15
N ARG A 500 29.27 -0.33 -4.88
CA ARG A 500 28.36 -1.42 -5.27
C ARG A 500 28.29 -1.61 -6.79
N ALA A 501 28.33 -0.54 -7.57
CA ALA A 501 28.35 -0.63 -9.02
C ALA A 501 29.71 -1.14 -9.54
N LEU A 502 30.81 -0.74 -8.90
CA LEU A 502 32.18 -1.08 -9.30
C LEU A 502 32.55 -2.53 -8.99
N ILE A 503 32.11 -3.08 -7.86
CA ILE A 503 32.37 -4.48 -7.50
C ILE A 503 31.72 -5.46 -8.49
N GLY A 504 30.62 -5.06 -9.14
CA GLY A 504 29.96 -5.85 -10.18
C GLY A 504 30.75 -5.95 -11.48
N ASP A 505 31.78 -5.12 -11.66
CA ASP A 505 32.68 -5.12 -12.83
C ASP A 505 31.97 -5.13 -14.20
N ALA A 506 30.81 -4.46 -14.29
CA ALA A 506 30.04 -4.44 -15.52
C ALA A 506 30.74 -3.59 -16.61
N PRO A 507 30.79 -4.06 -17.86
CA PRO A 507 31.40 -3.35 -18.98
C PRO A 507 30.60 -2.11 -19.43
N VAL A 508 29.30 -2.05 -19.14
CA VAL A 508 28.49 -0.85 -19.35
C VAL A 508 28.11 -0.27 -17.99
N LEU A 509 28.50 0.98 -17.74
CA LEU A 509 28.19 1.69 -16.49
C LEU A 509 27.28 2.87 -16.78
N VAL A 510 26.16 2.92 -16.07
CA VAL A 510 25.13 3.95 -16.23
C VAL A 510 25.02 4.75 -14.94
N LEU A 511 25.19 6.07 -15.03
CA LEU A 511 25.27 6.97 -13.89
C LEU A 511 24.21 8.08 -14.03
N ASP A 512 23.18 8.04 -13.18
CA ASP A 512 22.21 9.12 -13.07
C ASP A 512 22.67 10.10 -11.98
N GLU A 513 23.22 11.23 -12.42
CA GLU A 513 23.60 12.37 -11.57
C GLU A 513 24.57 12.01 -10.40
N ALA A 514 25.75 11.49 -10.75
CA ALA A 514 26.77 11.00 -9.80
C ALA A 514 27.34 12.05 -8.80
N THR A 515 26.92 13.33 -8.89
CA THR A 515 27.46 14.45 -8.09
C THR A 515 26.38 15.40 -7.53
N ALA A 516 25.09 15.04 -7.60
CA ALA A 516 23.96 15.92 -7.23
C ALA A 516 24.03 16.48 -5.79
N PHE A 517 24.61 15.69 -4.86
CA PHE A 517 24.70 16.02 -3.42
C PHE A 517 26.15 16.01 -2.90
N ALA A 518 27.11 16.00 -3.80
CA ALA A 518 28.53 15.94 -3.46
C ALA A 518 29.05 17.34 -3.13
N ASP A 519 29.75 17.45 -2.00
CA ASP A 519 30.72 18.51 -1.80
C ASP A 519 31.83 18.43 -2.88
N PRO A 520 32.53 19.52 -3.20
CA PRO A 520 33.53 19.54 -4.26
C PRO A 520 34.61 18.45 -4.12
N GLN A 521 34.94 18.03 -2.90
CA GLN A 521 35.93 16.98 -2.65
C GLN A 521 35.36 15.60 -2.98
N THR A 522 34.11 15.32 -2.62
CA THR A 522 33.38 14.11 -3.05
C THR A 522 33.24 14.04 -4.56
N GLU A 523 32.94 15.15 -5.23
CA GLU A 523 32.80 15.20 -6.68
C GLU A 523 34.13 14.88 -7.39
N GLN A 524 35.22 15.48 -6.93
CA GLN A 524 36.54 15.17 -7.46
C GLN A 524 36.93 13.70 -7.23
N ALA A 525 36.53 13.14 -6.09
CA ALA A 525 36.74 11.74 -5.79
C ALA A 525 35.97 10.80 -6.75
N VAL A 526 34.70 11.09 -7.03
CA VAL A 526 33.90 10.34 -8.02
C VAL A 526 34.51 10.49 -9.42
N ARG A 527 34.94 11.69 -9.83
CA ARG A 527 35.64 11.88 -11.11
C ARG A 527 36.92 11.06 -11.21
N ARG A 528 37.78 11.07 -10.19
CA ARG A 528 38.99 10.22 -10.16
C ARG A 528 38.64 8.74 -10.23
N ALA A 529 37.58 8.31 -9.54
CA ALA A 529 37.07 6.95 -9.63
C ALA A 529 36.65 6.61 -11.07
N LEU A 530 35.99 7.52 -11.80
CA LEU A 530 35.60 7.30 -13.19
C LEU A 530 36.79 7.34 -14.16
N ALA A 531 37.74 8.26 -13.97
CA ALA A 531 38.94 8.35 -14.80
C ALA A 531 39.87 7.13 -14.64
N THR A 532 39.92 6.53 -13.44
CA THR A 532 40.69 5.29 -13.21
C THR A 532 40.04 4.05 -13.84
N LEU A 533 38.83 4.17 -14.37
CA LEU A 533 38.12 3.11 -15.12
C LEU A 533 38.29 3.26 -16.64
N GLU A 534 39.03 4.28 -17.10
CA GLU A 534 39.29 4.53 -18.53
C GLU A 534 40.04 3.35 -19.16
N GLY A 535 39.53 2.86 -20.30
CA GLY A 535 40.17 1.84 -21.14
C GLY A 535 39.25 0.70 -21.57
N ASP A 536 38.39 0.20 -20.68
CA ASP A 536 37.62 -1.04 -20.94
C ASP A 536 36.09 -0.92 -20.80
N ARG A 537 35.57 0.22 -20.31
CA ARG A 537 34.13 0.36 -20.00
C ARG A 537 33.43 1.42 -20.86
N THR A 538 32.21 1.09 -21.28
CA THR A 538 31.28 2.05 -21.88
C THR A 538 30.54 2.79 -20.76
N ILE A 539 30.75 4.10 -20.62
CA ILE A 539 30.14 4.89 -19.55
C ILE A 539 29.08 5.82 -20.14
N LEU A 540 27.85 5.76 -19.61
CA LEU A 540 26.80 6.72 -19.88
C LEU A 540 26.50 7.52 -18.61
N VAL A 541 26.66 8.83 -18.65
CA VAL A 541 26.43 9.70 -17.49
C VAL A 541 25.44 10.82 -17.81
N ILE A 542 24.45 11.04 -16.95
CA ILE A 542 23.67 12.28 -16.97
C ILE A 542 24.50 13.35 -16.25
N ALA A 543 24.96 14.34 -17.01
CA ALA A 543 25.88 15.33 -16.50
C ALA A 543 25.17 16.67 -16.27
N HIS A 544 25.25 17.15 -15.02
CA HIS A 544 24.78 18.47 -14.61
C HIS A 544 25.92 19.43 -14.28
N ARG A 545 27.18 18.94 -14.32
CA ARG A 545 28.39 19.67 -13.94
C ARG A 545 29.28 19.83 -15.17
N LEU A 546 29.78 21.05 -15.36
CA LEU A 546 30.57 21.41 -16.53
C LEU A 546 31.83 20.55 -16.66
N GLU A 547 32.43 20.19 -15.54
CA GLU A 547 33.65 19.40 -15.50
C GLU A 547 33.44 17.97 -15.97
N THR A 548 32.32 17.34 -15.59
CA THR A 548 31.95 16.00 -16.10
C THR A 548 31.65 16.03 -17.60
N ILE A 549 31.08 17.14 -18.08
CA ILE A 549 30.81 17.35 -19.51
C ILE A 549 32.12 17.59 -20.26
N ALA A 550 33.08 18.32 -19.67
CA ALA A 550 34.37 18.64 -20.27
C ALA A 550 35.23 17.40 -20.50
N ASP A 551 35.20 16.44 -19.57
CA ASP A 551 36.00 15.21 -19.62
C ASP A 551 35.37 14.13 -20.52
N ALA A 552 34.15 14.33 -21.03
CA ALA A 552 33.46 13.30 -21.80
C ALA A 552 33.99 13.20 -23.24
N ASP A 553 34.19 11.97 -23.74
CA ASP A 553 34.57 11.71 -25.14
C ASP A 553 33.48 12.14 -26.12
N THR A 554 32.21 12.00 -25.72
CA THR A 554 31.06 12.42 -26.52
C THR A 554 30.00 13.05 -25.64
N VAL A 555 29.44 14.17 -26.09
CA VAL A 555 28.30 14.82 -25.47
C VAL A 555 27.09 14.67 -26.37
N VAL A 556 25.95 14.38 -25.77
CA VAL A 556 24.64 14.26 -26.43
C VAL A 556 23.69 15.23 -25.75
N MET A 557 23.22 16.22 -26.49
CA MET A 557 22.23 17.17 -25.99
C MET A 557 20.81 16.71 -26.35
N LEU A 558 20.00 16.47 -25.32
CA LEU A 558 18.59 16.14 -25.44
C LEU A 558 17.72 17.37 -25.19
N ASP A 559 16.76 17.60 -26.08
CA ASP A 559 15.71 18.60 -25.93
C ASP A 559 14.37 18.06 -26.43
N ASN A 560 13.31 18.23 -25.63
CA ASN A 560 11.96 17.72 -25.91
C ASN A 560 11.91 16.27 -26.42
N GLY A 561 12.70 15.38 -25.82
CA GLY A 561 12.71 13.95 -26.15
C GLY A 561 13.45 13.58 -27.42
N SER A 562 14.21 14.50 -28.03
CA SER A 562 15.00 14.26 -29.25
C SER A 562 16.46 14.65 -29.04
N ILE A 563 17.38 13.99 -29.73
CA ILE A 563 18.78 14.42 -29.79
C ILE A 563 18.87 15.60 -30.75
N ILE A 564 19.37 16.73 -30.27
CA ILE A 564 19.50 17.96 -31.06
C ILE A 564 20.95 18.23 -31.48
N GLU A 565 21.92 17.86 -30.65
CA GLU A 565 23.36 18.04 -30.92
C GLU A 565 24.14 16.85 -30.36
N ARG A 566 25.20 16.44 -31.06
CA ARG A 566 26.12 15.36 -30.66
C ARG A 566 27.52 15.64 -31.19
N GLY A 567 28.54 15.46 -30.36
CA GLY A 567 29.95 15.64 -30.73
C GLY A 567 30.86 15.69 -29.51
N THR A 568 32.13 16.00 -29.70
CA THR A 568 33.03 16.28 -28.57
C THR A 568 32.67 17.63 -27.92
N PRO A 569 32.98 17.85 -26.63
CA PRO A 569 32.68 19.12 -25.96
C PRO A 569 33.25 20.33 -26.70
N SER A 570 34.48 20.24 -27.20
CA SER A 570 35.17 21.32 -27.93
C SER A 570 34.49 21.64 -29.27
N GLU A 571 34.08 20.63 -30.03
CA GLU A 571 33.35 20.80 -31.29
C GLU A 571 31.99 21.48 -31.07
N LEU A 572 31.23 21.03 -30.07
CA LEU A 572 29.90 21.58 -29.79
C LEU A 572 29.97 23.03 -29.28
N LEU A 573 31.01 23.40 -28.52
CA LEU A 573 31.25 24.79 -28.12
C LEU A 573 31.59 25.68 -29.33
N ALA A 574 32.38 25.17 -30.27
CA ALA A 574 32.76 25.90 -31.47
C ALA A 574 31.58 26.17 -32.42
N GLN A 575 30.58 25.28 -32.44
CA GLN A 575 29.37 25.42 -33.25
C GLN A 575 28.42 26.53 -32.77
N GLN A 576 28.62 27.08 -31.56
CA GLN A 576 27.77 28.11 -30.97
C GLN A 576 26.26 27.77 -30.97
N GLY A 577 25.93 26.47 -30.87
CA GLY A 577 24.57 25.97 -30.86
C GLY A 577 23.86 26.08 -29.50
N LYS A 578 22.83 25.25 -29.32
CA LYS A 578 22.11 25.09 -28.06
C LYS A 578 23.04 24.57 -26.96
N PHE A 579 24.01 23.71 -27.27
CA PHE A 579 24.97 23.23 -26.27
C PHE A 579 25.82 24.38 -25.71
N ALA A 580 26.35 25.25 -26.58
CA ALA A 580 27.15 26.40 -26.14
C ALA A 580 26.32 27.35 -25.25
N THR A 581 25.05 27.56 -25.59
CA THR A 581 24.12 28.35 -24.78
C THR A 581 23.88 27.70 -23.40
N PHE A 582 23.63 26.39 -23.37
CA PHE A 582 23.49 25.62 -22.14
C PHE A 582 24.74 25.70 -21.27
N TRP A 583 25.91 25.50 -21.87
CA TRP A 583 27.21 25.58 -21.23
C TRP A 583 27.43 26.93 -20.55
N GLN A 584 27.14 28.02 -21.27
CA GLN A 584 27.33 29.36 -20.76
C GLN A 584 26.37 29.69 -19.60
N SER A 585 25.11 29.25 -19.69
CA SER A 585 24.13 29.41 -18.63
C SER A 585 24.54 28.71 -17.32
N GLN A 586 25.09 27.49 -17.42
CA GLN A 586 25.63 26.75 -16.29
C GLN A 586 26.85 27.46 -15.68
N ARG A 587 27.73 28.01 -16.53
CA ARG A 587 28.93 28.71 -16.07
C ARG A 587 28.60 30.01 -15.33
N SER A 588 27.60 30.76 -15.80
CA SER A 588 27.08 31.95 -15.11
C SER A 588 26.42 31.60 -13.78
N ALA A 589 25.63 30.52 -13.72
CA ALA A 589 25.00 30.07 -12.47
C ALA A 589 26.02 29.62 -11.41
N LEU A 590 27.15 29.05 -11.83
CA LEU A 590 28.28 28.72 -10.96
C LEU A 590 29.02 29.98 -10.46
N ALA A 591 29.19 30.99 -11.31
CA ALA A 591 29.81 32.27 -10.91
C ALA A 591 28.97 33.01 -9.86
N ASP A 592 27.64 33.14 -10.07
CA ASP A 592 26.74 33.79 -9.10
C ASP A 592 26.70 33.08 -7.73
N ARG A 593 26.90 31.76 -7.70
CA ARG A 593 27.00 30.96 -6.46
C ARG A 593 28.31 31.19 -5.70
N THR A 594 29.35 31.65 -6.38
CA THR A 594 30.66 31.90 -5.77
C THR A 594 30.71 33.31 -5.16
N ASP A 595 30.07 34.28 -5.81
CA ASP A 595 29.96 35.66 -5.30
C ASP A 595 28.99 35.79 -4.11
N THR A 596 27.96 34.95 -4.03
CA THR A 596 27.00 34.98 -2.89
C THR A 596 27.53 34.38 -1.59
N HIS A 597 28.69 33.70 -1.60
CA HIS A 597 29.38 33.22 -0.39
C HIS A 597 30.55 34.12 0.06
N GLY A 598 30.81 35.24 -0.62
CA GLY A 598 31.88 36.19 -0.28
C GLY A 598 31.51 37.27 0.74
N ASP A 599 30.22 37.57 0.92
CA ASP A 599 29.75 38.65 1.80
C ASP A 599 28.91 38.12 2.98
N VAL A 600 29.60 37.59 4.00
CA VAL A 600 29.04 37.52 5.36
C VAL A 600 29.71 38.62 6.18
N PRO A 601 29.00 39.68 6.59
CA PRO A 601 29.55 40.67 7.51
C PRO A 601 29.85 39.96 8.84
N GLN A 602 31.09 40.06 9.32
CA GLN A 602 31.44 39.69 10.69
C GLN A 602 30.63 40.57 11.66
N GLY A 603 29.52 40.03 12.16
CA GLY A 603 28.70 40.64 13.20
C GLY A 603 29.45 40.66 14.52
N GLY A 604 29.56 41.86 15.10
CA GLY A 604 30.27 42.11 16.35
C GLY A 604 29.69 41.40 17.58
N GLU A 605 30.57 41.19 18.55
CA GLU A 605 30.30 40.61 19.86
C GLU A 605 29.27 41.44 20.66
N PRO A 606 28.30 40.80 21.34
CA PRO A 606 27.47 41.49 22.33
C PRO A 606 28.12 41.46 23.72
N ARG A 607 28.17 42.64 24.34
CA ARG A 607 28.28 42.82 25.80
C ARG A 607 26.96 42.53 26.49
#